data_AF-A0AAV5VQ51-F1
#
_entry.id   AF-A0AAV5VQ51-F1
#
_cell.length_a   1.000
_cell.length_b   1.000
_cell.length_c   1.000
_cell.angle_alpha   90.00
_cell.angle_beta   90.00
_cell.angle_gamma   90.00
#
_symmetry.space_group_name_H-M   'P 1'
#
loop_
_entity.id
_entity.type
_entity.pdbx_description
1 polymer ?
#
loop_
_entity_poly.entity_id
_entity_poly.type
_entity_poly.pdbx_seq_one_letter_code
_entity_poly.pdbx_strand_id
1 'polypeptide(L)'
;VMRNLTVNPFWFSFMPAYQHTIGVTTHAISALAIFLMVTKTPKPSRPLARYLLLMQLGILSIDLNFGFLFAPIPFFPAIAGMCNGVLCTQFGFSSHVGLVLMFFTVAYMSVCALYCFHFKCVTVRAMVNGQPVSAINSSIFRIVIFIIYTIPCISLIPVYSSIESGPAYVY
;
A
#
# COMPACT_ATOMS: atom_id res chain seq x y z
N VAL A 1 22.16 23.67 19.79
CA VAL A 1 20.85 23.95 19.17
C VAL A 1 20.68 23.01 17.98
N MET A 2 19.94 21.91 18.14
CA MET A 2 19.63 21.02 17.01
C MET A 2 18.64 21.76 16.11
N ARG A 3 19.06 22.14 14.90
CA ARG A 3 18.17 22.71 13.88
C ARG A 3 17.19 21.60 13.47
N ASN A 4 15.91 21.83 13.71
CA ASN A 4 14.84 20.92 13.33
C ASN A 4 14.74 20.93 11.79
N LEU A 5 15.41 19.96 11.14
CA LEU A 5 15.59 19.88 9.68
C LEU A 5 14.26 19.77 8.91
N THR A 6 13.22 19.27 9.57
CA THR A 6 11.86 19.10 9.03
C THR A 6 11.09 20.40 8.79
N VAL A 7 11.51 21.53 9.37
CA VAL A 7 10.82 22.84 9.21
C VAL A 7 11.50 23.72 8.16
N ASN A 8 12.58 23.26 7.54
CA ASN A 8 13.28 24.04 6.53
C ASN A 8 12.44 24.11 5.23
N PRO A 9 12.20 25.30 4.63
CA PRO A 9 11.48 25.44 3.36
C PRO A 9 12.02 24.55 2.24
N PHE A 10 13.32 24.24 2.26
CA PHE A 10 13.93 23.29 1.34
C PHE A 10 13.30 21.88 1.41
N TRP A 11 12.95 21.41 2.61
CA TRP A 11 12.37 20.08 2.82
C TRP A 11 11.01 19.93 2.16
N PHE A 12 10.20 20.99 2.16
CA PHE A 12 8.87 21.01 1.54
C PHE A 12 8.90 20.89 0.03
N SER A 13 9.94 21.39 -0.63
CA SER A 13 10.10 21.23 -2.08
C SER A 13 10.81 19.92 -2.44
N PHE A 14 11.78 19.49 -1.63
CA PHE A 14 12.57 18.30 -1.90
C PHE A 14 11.77 17.00 -1.72
N MET A 15 11.01 16.86 -0.64
CA MET A 15 10.28 15.62 -0.30
C MET A 15 9.26 15.19 -1.37
N PRO A 16 8.37 16.06 -1.86
CA PRO A 16 7.44 15.70 -2.93
C PRO A 16 8.16 15.32 -4.23
N ALA A 17 9.19 16.09 -4.62
CA ALA A 17 9.98 15.78 -5.82
C ALA A 17 10.67 14.40 -5.71
N TYR A 18 11.20 14.08 -4.54
CA TYR A 18 11.77 12.77 -4.24
C TYR A 18 10.72 11.65 -4.31
N GLN A 19 9.53 11.84 -3.72
CA GLN A 19 8.45 10.87 -3.79
C GLN A 19 7.94 10.65 -5.22
N HIS A 20 7.78 11.71 -6.02
CA HIS A 20 7.36 11.60 -7.42
C HIS A 20 8.41 10.85 -8.26
N THR A 21 9.70 11.19 -8.11
CA THR A 21 10.78 10.53 -8.88
C THR A 21 10.90 9.04 -8.55
N ILE A 22 10.80 8.67 -7.28
CA ILE A 22 10.75 7.26 -6.87
C ILE A 22 9.48 6.59 -7.38
N GLY A 23 8.32 7.23 -7.24
CA GLY A 23 7.05 6.70 -7.73
C GLY A 23 7.09 6.37 -9.23
N VAL A 24 7.60 7.29 -10.05
CA VAL A 24 7.78 7.07 -11.50
C VAL A 24 8.74 5.91 -11.77
N THR A 25 9.86 5.86 -11.06
CA THR A 25 10.87 4.80 -11.24
C THR A 25 10.29 3.43 -10.88
N THR A 26 9.61 3.32 -9.74
CA THR A 26 8.98 2.07 -9.29
C THR A 26 7.83 1.67 -10.21
N HIS A 27 7.05 2.61 -10.73
CA HIS A 27 6.02 2.33 -11.74
C HIS A 27 6.61 1.77 -13.03
N ALA A 28 7.72 2.34 -13.53
CA ALA A 28 8.39 1.83 -14.73
C ALA A 28 8.91 0.39 -14.53
N ILE A 29 9.55 0.12 -13.39
CA ILE A 29 10.03 -1.23 -13.04
C ILE A 29 8.85 -2.19 -12.87
N SER A 30 7.78 -1.76 -12.22
CA SER A 30 6.56 -2.54 -12.02
C SER A 30 5.88 -2.89 -13.34
N ALA A 31 5.79 -1.93 -14.27
CA ALA A 31 5.24 -2.15 -15.60
C ALA A 31 6.09 -3.15 -16.40
N LEU A 32 7.42 -3.05 -16.31
CA LEU A 32 8.34 -4.03 -16.89
C LEU A 32 8.14 -5.43 -16.28
N ALA A 33 7.98 -5.52 -14.96
CA ALA A 33 7.72 -6.79 -14.27
C ALA A 33 6.40 -7.42 -14.74
N ILE A 34 5.33 -6.64 -14.84
CA ILE A 34 4.04 -7.10 -15.39
C ILE A 34 4.21 -7.58 -16.82
N PHE A 35 4.90 -6.81 -17.66
CA PHE A 35 5.16 -7.18 -19.06
C PHE A 35 5.89 -8.52 -19.15
N LEU A 36 6.93 -8.74 -18.35
CA LEU A 36 7.67 -10.00 -18.30
C LEU A 36 6.82 -11.17 -17.78
N MET A 37 5.99 -10.95 -16.76
CA MET A 37 5.07 -11.98 -16.22
C MET A 37 3.97 -12.35 -17.21
N VAL A 38 3.47 -11.41 -18.02
CA VAL A 38 2.45 -11.73 -19.03
C VAL A 38 3.08 -12.45 -20.23
N THR A 39 4.26 -12.02 -20.68
CA THR A 39 4.85 -12.50 -21.94
C THR A 39 5.74 -13.74 -21.79
N LYS A 40 6.47 -13.88 -20.68
CA LYS A 40 7.50 -14.93 -20.50
C LYS A 40 7.12 -16.02 -19.51
N THR A 41 5.96 -15.96 -18.87
CA THR A 41 5.57 -16.98 -17.88
C THR A 41 5.19 -18.32 -18.52
N PRO A 42 5.89 -19.43 -18.18
CA PRO A 42 5.57 -20.75 -18.68
C PRO A 42 4.25 -21.28 -18.12
N LYS A 43 3.49 -22.04 -18.94
CA LYS A 43 2.18 -22.62 -18.60
C LYS A 43 2.05 -23.25 -17.20
N PRO A 44 2.99 -24.09 -16.71
CA PRO A 44 2.88 -24.70 -15.37
C PRO A 44 2.93 -23.68 -14.22
N SER A 45 3.52 -22.51 -14.43
CA SER A 45 3.68 -21.46 -13.40
C SER A 45 2.58 -20.38 -13.42
N ARG A 46 1.59 -20.49 -14.33
CA ARG A 46 0.48 -19.54 -14.45
C ARG A 46 -0.27 -19.25 -13.15
N PRO A 47 -0.60 -20.21 -12.26
CA PRO A 47 -1.30 -19.88 -11.03
C PRO A 47 -0.44 -19.01 -10.10
N LEU A 48 0.87 -19.26 -10.01
CA LEU A 48 1.79 -18.40 -9.25
C LEU A 48 1.88 -17.00 -9.86
N ALA A 49 1.99 -16.92 -11.19
CA ALA A 49 2.09 -15.64 -11.89
C ALA A 49 0.84 -14.77 -11.69
N ARG A 50 -0.35 -15.35 -11.57
CA ARG A 50 -1.57 -14.60 -11.22
C ARG A 50 -1.47 -13.93 -9.85
N TYR A 51 -0.94 -14.62 -8.83
CA TYR A 51 -0.73 -14.03 -7.50
C TYR A 51 0.36 -12.95 -7.51
N LEU A 52 1.44 -13.16 -8.27
CA LEU A 52 2.50 -12.18 -8.43
C LEU A 52 2.00 -10.92 -9.17
N LEU A 53 1.17 -11.08 -10.21
CA LEU A 53 0.54 -9.96 -10.90
C LEU A 53 -0.38 -9.17 -9.97
N LEU A 54 -1.19 -9.86 -9.15
CA LEU A 54 -2.06 -9.22 -8.16
C LEU A 54 -1.24 -8.41 -7.14
N MET A 55 -0.11 -8.95 -6.68
CA MET A 55 0.84 -8.23 -5.83
C MET A 55 1.42 -7.00 -6.53
N GLN A 56 1.84 -7.12 -7.79
CA GLN A 56 2.41 -5.99 -8.54
C GLN A 56 1.39 -4.87 -8.76
N LEU A 57 0.12 -5.21 -9.02
CA LEU A 57 -0.98 -4.24 -9.08
C LEU A 57 -1.24 -3.57 -7.73
N GLY A 58 -1.11 -4.31 -6.63
CA GLY A 58 -1.17 -3.75 -5.27
C GLY A 58 -0.05 -2.75 -4.99
N ILE A 59 1.19 -3.07 -5.39
CA ILE A 59 2.35 -2.17 -5.28
C ILE A 59 2.11 -0.90 -6.09
N LEU A 60 1.70 -1.03 -7.36
CA LEU A 60 1.37 0.12 -8.22
C LEU A 60 0.30 1.01 -7.59
N SER A 61 -0.72 0.41 -6.95
CA SER A 61 -1.79 1.15 -6.28
C SER A 61 -1.27 1.94 -5.08
N ILE A 62 -0.36 1.36 -4.29
CA ILE A 62 0.30 2.08 -3.18
C ILE A 62 1.15 3.22 -3.72
N ASP A 63 2.00 2.95 -4.71
CA ASP A 63 2.89 3.96 -5.27
C ASP A 63 2.12 5.11 -5.92
N LEU A 64 0.96 4.83 -6.51
CA LEU A 64 0.08 5.85 -7.05
C LEU A 64 -0.51 6.71 -5.92
N ASN A 65 -0.94 6.06 -4.82
CA ASN A 65 -1.44 6.75 -3.64
C ASN A 65 -0.37 7.59 -2.92
N PHE A 66 0.79 7.01 -2.61
CA PHE A 66 1.89 7.70 -1.94
C PHE A 66 2.61 8.69 -2.83
N GLY A 67 2.84 8.33 -4.08
CA GLY A 67 3.67 9.10 -5.01
C GLY A 67 2.93 10.24 -5.66
N PHE A 68 1.61 10.16 -5.88
CA PHE A 68 0.88 11.19 -6.65
C PHE A 68 -0.37 11.70 -5.94
N LEU A 69 -1.17 10.80 -5.36
CA LEU A 69 -2.48 11.16 -4.84
C LEU A 69 -2.41 11.89 -3.50
N PHE A 70 -1.70 11.31 -2.51
CA PHE A 70 -1.56 11.85 -1.15
C PHE A 70 -0.25 12.63 -0.98
N ALA A 71 0.87 12.12 -1.52
CA ALA A 71 2.22 12.70 -1.39
C ALA A 71 2.51 13.24 0.03
N PRO A 72 2.49 12.36 1.06
CA PRO A 72 2.63 12.79 2.43
C PRO A 72 4.04 13.31 2.70
N ILE A 73 4.15 14.50 3.27
CA ILE A 73 5.42 15.00 3.79
C ILE A 73 5.53 14.57 5.25
N PRO A 74 6.34 13.54 5.59
CA PRO A 74 6.43 13.06 6.96
C PRO A 74 7.09 14.13 7.85
N PHE A 75 6.42 14.45 8.95
CA PHE A 75 7.01 15.25 10.02
C PHE A 75 7.40 14.34 11.18
N PHE A 76 8.59 14.53 11.72
CA PHE A 76 8.92 13.91 13.00
C PHE A 76 8.37 14.82 14.12
N PRO A 77 7.62 14.32 15.12
CA PRO A 77 7.24 12.92 15.41
C PRO A 77 5.84 12.49 14.90
N ALA A 78 5.09 13.38 14.25
CA ALA A 78 3.70 13.12 13.85
C ALA A 78 3.61 12.52 12.44
N ILE A 79 2.99 11.34 12.32
CA ILE A 79 2.60 10.72 11.03
C ILE A 79 1.56 11.60 10.28
N ALA A 80 1.07 12.68 10.90
CA ALA A 80 0.25 13.71 10.29
C ALA A 80 1.07 14.51 9.26
N GLY A 81 1.32 13.90 8.10
CA GLY A 81 1.93 14.57 6.97
C GLY A 81 1.00 15.62 6.39
N MET A 82 1.56 16.76 6.00
CA MET A 82 0.85 17.66 5.10
C MET A 82 0.63 16.93 3.78
N CYS A 83 -0.60 16.98 3.29
CA CYS A 83 -0.97 16.40 2.01
C CYS A 83 -0.66 17.40 0.89
N ASN A 84 0.30 17.09 0.05
CA ASN A 84 0.68 17.93 -1.10
C ASN A 84 0.37 17.27 -2.45
N GLY A 85 -0.35 16.14 -2.43
CA GLY A 85 -0.74 15.42 -3.63
C GLY A 85 -1.97 16.00 -4.33
N VAL A 86 -2.38 15.33 -5.41
CA VAL A 86 -3.53 15.73 -6.24
C VAL A 86 -4.84 15.78 -5.44
N LEU A 87 -5.04 14.90 -4.46
CA LEU A 87 -6.27 14.88 -3.64
C LEU A 87 -6.49 16.19 -2.88
N CYS A 88 -5.42 16.78 -2.35
CA CYS A 88 -5.53 17.94 -1.48
C CYS A 88 -5.36 19.25 -2.25
N THR A 89 -4.55 19.25 -3.31
CA THR A 89 -4.32 20.45 -4.14
C THR A 89 -5.41 20.70 -5.19
N GLN A 90 -5.94 19.65 -5.83
CA GLN A 90 -6.94 19.79 -6.90
C GLN A 90 -8.37 19.55 -6.40
N PHE A 91 -8.58 18.57 -5.53
CA PHE A 91 -9.92 18.23 -5.03
C PHE A 91 -10.24 18.82 -3.66
N GLY A 92 -9.27 19.45 -2.99
CA GLY A 92 -9.48 20.09 -1.67
C GLY A 92 -9.86 19.10 -0.57
N PHE A 93 -9.59 17.80 -0.73
CA PHE A 93 -9.89 16.82 0.31
C PHE A 93 -9.00 17.03 1.54
N SER A 94 -9.55 16.73 2.72
CA SER A 94 -8.79 16.76 3.96
C SER A 94 -7.68 15.70 3.96
N SER A 95 -6.53 16.04 4.55
CA SER A 95 -5.40 15.13 4.75
C SER A 95 -5.80 13.82 5.44
N HIS A 96 -6.88 13.83 6.23
CA HIS A 96 -7.44 12.63 6.86
C HIS A 96 -7.90 11.58 5.84
N VAL A 97 -8.55 12.01 4.77
CA VAL A 97 -9.05 11.10 3.72
C VAL A 97 -7.87 10.41 3.04
N GLY A 98 -6.82 11.17 2.72
CA GLY A 98 -5.61 10.61 2.11
C GLY A 98 -4.88 9.62 3.04
N LEU A 99 -4.84 9.90 4.33
CA LEU A 99 -4.24 9.02 5.33
C LEU A 99 -5.03 7.72 5.53
N VAL A 100 -6.36 7.79 5.59
CA VAL A 100 -7.23 6.60 5.62
C VAL A 100 -7.03 5.76 4.35
N LEU A 101 -7.03 6.39 3.18
CA LEU A 101 -6.80 5.71 1.90
C LEU A 101 -5.42 5.04 1.84
N MET A 102 -4.40 5.67 2.41
CA MET A 102 -3.06 5.10 2.59
C MET A 102 -3.10 3.82 3.44
N PHE A 103 -3.78 3.82 4.59
CA PHE A 103 -3.89 2.60 5.42
C PHE A 103 -4.59 1.46 4.68
N PHE A 104 -5.68 1.77 3.96
CA PHE A 104 -6.40 0.77 3.15
C PHE A 104 -5.52 0.16 2.06
N THR A 105 -4.76 0.98 1.34
CA THR A 105 -3.90 0.51 0.23
C THR A 105 -2.73 -0.32 0.75
N VAL A 106 -2.11 0.07 1.87
CA VAL A 106 -1.05 -0.71 2.55
C VAL A 106 -1.57 -2.04 3.07
N ALA A 107 -2.75 -2.05 3.71
CA ALA A 107 -3.38 -3.28 4.17
C ALA A 107 -3.70 -4.22 3.01
N TYR A 108 -4.24 -3.70 1.91
CA TYR A 108 -4.56 -4.49 0.72
C TYR A 108 -3.31 -5.13 0.09
N MET A 109 -2.21 -4.38 -0.05
CA MET A 109 -0.95 -4.95 -0.54
C MET A 109 -0.42 -6.04 0.40
N SER A 110 -0.50 -5.82 1.71
CA SER A 110 -0.07 -6.80 2.71
C SER A 110 -0.84 -8.12 2.56
N VAL A 111 -2.16 -8.06 2.34
CA VAL A 111 -3.00 -9.22 2.04
C VAL A 111 -2.55 -9.90 0.75
N CYS A 112 -2.31 -9.13 -0.32
CA CYS A 112 -1.83 -9.67 -1.60
C CYS A 112 -0.49 -10.41 -1.45
N ALA A 113 0.45 -9.84 -0.70
CA ALA A 113 1.74 -10.46 -0.39
C ALA A 113 1.56 -11.77 0.39
N LEU A 114 0.74 -11.76 1.45
CA LEU A 114 0.44 -12.96 2.25
C LEU A 114 -0.21 -14.07 1.42
N TYR A 115 -1.10 -13.73 0.48
CA TYR A 115 -1.70 -14.69 -0.43
C TYR A 115 -0.66 -15.33 -1.36
N CYS A 116 0.28 -14.53 -1.88
CA CYS A 116 1.39 -15.04 -2.68
C CYS A 116 2.29 -15.99 -1.87
N PHE A 117 2.65 -15.61 -0.64
CA PHE A 117 3.44 -16.46 0.26
C PHE A 117 2.72 -17.75 0.59
N HIS A 118 1.44 -17.68 0.95
CA HIS A 118 0.63 -18.86 1.25
C HIS A 118 0.56 -19.82 0.05
N PHE A 119 0.31 -19.28 -1.16
CA PHE A 119 0.30 -20.10 -2.37
C PHE A 119 1.65 -20.78 -2.62
N LYS A 120 2.77 -20.07 -2.43
CA LYS A 120 4.12 -20.63 -2.58
C LYS A 120 4.37 -21.76 -1.57
N CYS A 121 4.04 -21.55 -0.29
CA CYS A 121 4.21 -22.54 0.76
C CYS A 121 3.36 -23.80 0.52
N VAL A 122 2.10 -23.63 0.13
CA VAL A 122 1.19 -24.73 -0.22
C VAL A 122 1.74 -25.54 -1.39
N THR A 123 2.22 -24.86 -2.44
CA THR A 123 2.77 -25.51 -3.64
C THR A 123 4.03 -26.32 -3.31
N VAL A 124 4.96 -25.76 -2.52
CA VAL A 124 6.17 -26.47 -2.09
C VAL A 124 5.82 -27.67 -1.23
N ARG A 125 4.88 -27.53 -0.27
CA ARG A 125 4.43 -28.63 0.57
C ARG A 125 3.80 -29.76 -0.23
N ALA A 126 3.00 -29.44 -1.25
CA ALA A 126 2.42 -30.42 -2.15
C ALA A 126 3.50 -31.18 -2.95
N MET A 127 4.56 -30.50 -3.38
CA MET A 127 5.69 -31.14 -4.08
C MET A 127 6.53 -32.05 -3.16
N VAL A 128 6.71 -31.69 -1.89
CA VAL A 128 7.53 -32.47 -0.93
C VAL A 128 6.77 -33.65 -0.34
N ASN A 129 5.52 -33.43 0.12
CA ASN A 129 4.77 -34.46 0.85
C ASN A 129 3.79 -35.26 -0.03
N GLY A 130 3.60 -34.88 -1.30
CA GLY A 130 2.64 -35.53 -2.22
C GLY A 130 1.16 -35.41 -1.81
N GLN A 131 0.86 -34.70 -0.71
CA GLN A 131 -0.50 -34.57 -0.19
C GLN A 131 -1.23 -33.41 -0.86
N PRO A 132 -2.43 -33.63 -1.43
CA PRO A 132 -3.26 -32.55 -1.94
C PRO A 132 -3.73 -31.67 -0.78
N VAL A 133 -3.41 -30.38 -0.86
CA VAL A 133 -3.89 -29.41 0.14
C VAL A 133 -5.38 -29.20 -0.07
N SER A 134 -6.17 -29.39 1.00
CA SER A 134 -7.61 -29.14 0.98
C SER A 134 -7.91 -27.69 0.58
N ALA A 135 -8.68 -27.54 -0.51
CA ALA A 135 -9.09 -26.23 -1.02
C ALA A 135 -9.90 -25.42 0.00
N ILE A 136 -10.59 -26.12 0.92
CA ILE A 136 -11.37 -25.53 2.02
C ILE A 136 -10.42 -24.82 3.00
N ASN A 137 -9.37 -25.50 3.46
CA ASN A 137 -8.40 -24.91 4.41
C ASN A 137 -7.69 -23.70 3.80
N SER A 138 -7.32 -23.77 2.52
CA SER A 138 -6.71 -22.63 1.82
C SER A 138 -7.68 -21.45 1.67
N SER A 139 -8.99 -21.69 1.54
CA SER A 139 -9.98 -20.63 1.37
C SER A 139 -10.29 -19.96 2.71
N ILE A 140 -10.42 -20.76 3.78
CA ILE A 140 -10.60 -20.26 5.15
C ILE A 140 -9.43 -19.36 5.55
N PHE A 141 -8.19 -19.80 5.32
CA PHE A 141 -7.01 -18.99 5.64
C PHE A 141 -7.01 -17.63 4.95
N ARG A 142 -7.44 -17.58 3.67
CA ARG A 142 -7.51 -16.31 2.92
C ARG A 142 -8.57 -15.37 3.48
N ILE A 143 -9.74 -15.90 3.84
CA ILE A 143 -10.84 -15.12 4.42
C ILE A 143 -10.43 -14.56 5.79
N VAL A 144 -9.82 -15.40 6.64
CA VAL A 144 -9.35 -15.00 7.97
C VAL A 144 -8.33 -13.87 7.88
N ILE A 145 -7.33 -13.97 6.99
CA ILE A 145 -6.35 -12.89 6.79
C ILE A 145 -7.01 -11.61 6.32
N PHE A 146 -7.94 -11.69 5.36
CA PHE A 146 -8.64 -10.52 4.87
C PHE A 146 -9.40 -9.81 5.98
N ILE A 147 -10.11 -10.57 6.83
CA ILE A 147 -10.83 -10.02 7.98
C ILE A 147 -9.86 -9.35 8.96
N ILE A 148 -8.76 -10.01 9.33
CA ILE A 148 -7.77 -9.48 10.28
C ILE A 148 -7.20 -8.14 9.79
N TYR A 149 -6.90 -7.99 8.50
CA TYR A 149 -6.34 -6.76 7.94
C TYR A 149 -7.39 -5.65 7.71
N THR A 150 -8.67 -6.03 7.55
CA THR A 150 -9.75 -5.06 7.32
C THR A 150 -10.24 -4.41 8.62
N ILE A 151 -10.25 -5.15 9.74
CA ILE A 151 -10.66 -4.65 11.06
C ILE A 151 -9.94 -3.36 11.48
N PRO A 152 -8.59 -3.27 11.47
CA PRO A 152 -7.89 -2.05 11.85
C PRO A 152 -8.23 -0.88 10.91
N CYS A 153 -8.36 -1.14 9.60
CA CYS A 153 -8.72 -0.12 8.62
C CYS A 153 -10.12 0.47 8.89
N ILE A 154 -11.11 -0.36 9.23
CA ILE A 154 -12.45 0.10 9.58
C ILE A 154 -12.44 0.87 10.90
N SER A 155 -11.68 0.40 11.90
CA SER A 155 -11.59 1.06 13.21
C SER A 155 -10.98 2.46 13.14
N LEU A 156 -10.16 2.74 12.14
CA LEU A 156 -9.54 4.05 11.93
C LEU A 156 -10.53 5.10 11.41
N ILE A 157 -11.58 4.71 10.68
CA ILE A 157 -12.58 5.64 10.12
C ILE A 157 -13.23 6.54 11.19
N PRO A 158 -13.83 6.01 12.28
CA PRO A 158 -14.48 6.83 13.31
C PRO A 158 -13.49 7.64 14.16
N VAL A 159 -12.26 7.14 14.32
CA VAL A 159 -11.20 7.87 15.03
C VAL A 159 -10.80 9.12 14.25
N TYR A 160 -10.72 9.04 12.92
CA TYR A 160 -10.41 10.21 12.10
C TYR A 160 -11.61 11.12 11.84
N SER A 161 -12.84 10.60 11.83
CA SER A 161 -14.05 11.45 11.72
C SER A 161 -14.33 12.26 12.99
N SER A 162 -13.91 11.80 14.16
CA SER A 162 -14.10 12.55 15.41
C SER A 162 -13.12 13.74 15.57
N ILE A 163 -12.02 13.74 14.81
CA ILE A 163 -11.03 14.83 14.73
C ILE A 163 -11.53 15.99 13.85
N GLU A 164 -12.71 15.88 13.22
CA GLU A 164 -13.37 17.00 12.51
C GLU A 164 -13.76 18.16 13.46
N SER A 165 -13.71 17.94 14.79
CA SER A 165 -13.70 18.98 15.82
C SER A 165 -12.31 19.63 16.04
N GLY A 166 -11.34 19.33 15.17
CA GLY A 166 -9.99 19.87 15.14
C GLY A 166 -9.83 21.39 14.92
N PRO A 167 -10.78 22.16 14.31
CA PRO A 167 -10.62 23.61 14.31
C PRO A 167 -10.72 24.23 15.72
N ALA A 168 -11.06 23.48 16.77
CA ALA A 168 -10.99 23.93 18.15
C ALA A 168 -9.59 23.83 18.80
N TYR A 169 -8.63 23.15 18.18
CA TYR A 169 -7.29 22.90 18.74
C TYR A 169 -6.13 23.45 17.90
N VAL A 170 -6.45 24.21 16.85
CA VAL A 170 -5.49 24.98 16.05
C VAL A 170 -5.84 26.47 16.17
N TYR A 171 -5.78 26.98 17.39
CA TYR A 171 -5.64 28.40 17.73
C TYR A 171 -4.62 28.53 18.85
#